data_AF-R7CHG9-F1
#
_entry.id   AF-R7CHG9-F1
#
_cell.length_a   1.000
_cell.length_b   1.000
_cell.length_c   1.000
_cell.angle_alpha   90.00
_cell.angle_beta   90.00
_cell.angle_gamma   90.00
#
_symmetry.space_group_name_H-M   'P 1'
#
loop_
_entity.id
_entity.type
_entity.pdbx_description
1 polymer ?
#
loop_
_entity_poly.entity_id
_entity_poly.type
_entity_poly.pdbx_seq_one_letter_code
_entity_poly.pdbx_strand_id
1 'polypeptide(L)'
;MSLSVHSSNGVRETSSFTYFVYRTPLGRITLASDGEALTQMAFGVAEFKGEYRPCALTNQASSEVLEYLAKKRETFTLPLHPKGSTFQKKVWDCVSSIPYGQTKTYAQVATDIGTPKGIHAVSSACIHNPLPLFIPSHRVVGIHGDMGGFVTNPAVKQYLINLESRKDN
;
A
#
# COMPACT_ATOMS: atom_id res chain seq x y z
N MET A 1 29.58 53.95 -1.47
CA MET A 1 30.35 52.96 -0.68
C MET A 1 29.45 52.43 0.43
N SER A 2 29.57 51.13 0.72
CA SER A 2 28.87 50.33 1.76
C SER A 2 27.42 49.95 1.45
N LEU A 3 27.15 48.83 0.78
CA LEU A 3 27.09 47.44 1.27
C LEU A 3 26.19 47.25 2.51
N SER A 4 25.03 46.64 2.30
CA SER A 4 24.37 45.76 3.27
C SER A 4 23.66 44.65 2.50
N VAL A 5 24.38 43.54 2.36
CA VAL A 5 23.94 42.25 1.85
C VAL A 5 22.83 41.71 2.74
N HIS A 6 21.60 41.66 2.23
CA HIS A 6 20.56 40.81 2.81
C HIS A 6 20.78 39.38 2.32
N SER A 7 21.50 38.59 3.11
CA SER A 7 21.47 37.13 3.01
C SER A 7 20.16 36.63 3.57
N SER A 8 19.16 36.46 2.70
CA SER A 8 18.01 35.62 2.98
C SER A 8 18.41 34.20 2.60
N ASN A 9 18.91 33.43 3.57
CA ASN A 9 19.08 31.98 3.44
C ASN A 9 17.70 31.37 3.15
N GLY A 10 17.42 31.12 1.87
CA GLY A 10 16.37 30.20 1.47
C GLY A 10 16.76 28.82 1.94
N VAL A 11 16.25 28.41 3.11
CA VAL A 11 16.20 27.00 3.48
C VAL A 11 15.41 26.33 2.37
N ARG A 12 16.11 25.66 1.45
CA ARG A 12 15.48 24.66 0.61
C ARG A 12 14.93 23.64 1.59
N GLU A 13 13.62 23.60 1.78
CA GLU A 13 12.97 22.46 2.41
C GLU A 13 13.41 21.24 1.59
N THR A 14 14.39 20.51 2.10
CA THR A 14 14.74 19.19 1.60
C THR A 14 13.45 18.40 1.62
N SER A 15 12.94 18.08 0.43
CA SER A 15 11.78 17.23 0.29
C SER A 15 12.01 15.97 1.11
N SER A 16 11.26 15.82 2.21
CA SER A 16 11.28 14.63 3.07
C SER A 16 10.81 13.36 2.33
N PHE A 17 10.28 13.52 1.11
CA PHE A 17 9.95 12.41 0.22
C PHE A 17 11.20 11.60 -0.12
N THR A 18 11.13 10.32 0.19
CA THR A 18 12.16 9.33 -0.09
C THR A 18 11.53 8.04 -0.57
N TYR A 19 12.28 7.26 -1.33
CA TYR A 19 11.89 5.91 -1.68
C TYR A 19 13.10 5.00 -1.79
N PHE A 20 12.90 3.70 -1.59
CA PHE A 20 13.97 2.73 -1.69
C PHE A 20 13.46 1.35 -2.09
N VAL A 21 14.35 0.56 -2.71
CA VAL A 21 14.06 -0.81 -3.14
C VAL A 21 14.60 -1.81 -2.12
N TYR A 22 13.71 -2.68 -1.63
CA TYR A 22 14.02 -3.75 -0.70
C TYR A 22 13.86 -5.12 -1.37
N ARG A 23 14.57 -6.13 -0.87
CA ARG A 23 14.43 -7.52 -1.33
C ARG A 23 13.57 -8.29 -0.34
N THR A 24 12.63 -9.09 -0.85
CA THR A 24 11.73 -9.93 -0.05
C THR A 24 11.58 -11.31 -0.72
N PRO A 25 10.98 -12.30 -0.03
CA PRO A 25 10.57 -13.56 -0.66
C PRO A 25 9.63 -13.41 -1.85
N LEU A 26 8.88 -12.29 -1.95
CA LEU A 26 8.03 -11.94 -3.10
C LEU A 26 8.82 -11.30 -4.26
N GLY A 27 10.14 -11.21 -4.16
CA GLY A 27 10.99 -10.43 -5.05
C GLY A 27 11.27 -9.03 -4.51
N ARG A 28 11.64 -8.11 -5.40
CA ARG A 28 11.89 -6.72 -5.02
C ARG A 28 10.56 -6.01 -4.72
N ILE A 29 10.58 -5.09 -3.77
CA ILE A 29 9.49 -4.14 -3.54
C ILE A 29 10.10 -2.74 -3.46
N THR A 30 9.39 -1.73 -3.96
CA THR A 30 9.74 -0.32 -3.73
C THR A 30 8.79 0.24 -2.68
N LEU A 31 9.33 0.94 -1.67
CA LEU A 31 8.58 1.62 -0.63
C LEU A 31 8.89 3.11 -0.66
N ALA A 32 7.87 3.96 -0.54
CA ALA A 32 7.99 5.41 -0.51
C ALA A 32 7.41 6.00 0.77
N SER A 33 8.04 7.08 1.26
CA SER A 33 7.60 7.83 2.44
C SER A 33 7.70 9.32 2.18
N ASP A 34 6.79 10.10 2.77
CA ASP A 34 6.84 11.57 2.82
C ASP A 34 7.59 12.10 4.06
N GLY A 35 8.24 11.23 4.84
CA GLY A 35 8.90 11.56 6.10
C GLY A 35 8.03 11.36 7.34
N GLU A 36 6.70 11.30 7.19
CA GLU A 36 5.75 11.10 8.29
C GLU A 36 5.03 9.75 8.21
N ALA A 37 4.75 9.29 6.98
CA ALA A 37 4.03 8.06 6.70
C ALA A 37 4.58 7.33 5.48
N LEU A 38 4.14 6.08 5.29
CA LEU A 38 4.23 5.43 3.98
C LEU A 38 3.19 6.02 3.03
N THR A 39 3.60 6.29 1.81
CA THR A 39 2.72 6.88 0.78
C THR A 39 2.45 5.92 -0.36
N GLN A 40 3.44 5.11 -0.76
CA GLN A 40 3.34 4.18 -1.87
C GLN A 40 4.15 2.91 -1.65
N MET A 41 3.67 1.81 -2.23
CA MET A 41 4.39 0.56 -2.40
C MET A 41 4.19 0.04 -3.84
N ALA A 42 5.23 -0.54 -4.42
CA ALA A 42 5.12 -1.33 -5.64
C ALA A 42 5.80 -2.69 -5.48
N PHE A 43 5.26 -3.71 -6.14
CA PHE A 43 6.02 -4.93 -6.43
C PHE A 43 6.99 -4.65 -7.59
N GLY A 44 8.23 -5.09 -7.45
CA GLY A 44 9.32 -4.81 -8.40
C GLY A 44 10.11 -3.56 -8.07
N VAL A 45 10.84 -3.07 -9.06
CA VAL A 45 11.55 -1.77 -9.01
C VAL A 45 10.64 -0.73 -9.65
N ALA A 46 10.31 0.28 -8.89
CA ALA A 46 9.60 1.47 -9.35
C ALA A 46 10.34 2.74 -8.93
N GLU A 47 10.12 3.81 -9.68
CA GLU A 47 10.55 5.16 -9.34
C GLU A 47 9.37 5.92 -8.74
N PHE A 48 9.59 6.54 -7.58
CA PHE A 48 8.60 7.37 -6.90
C PHE A 48 9.15 8.77 -6.66
N LYS A 49 8.28 9.70 -6.29
CA LYS A 49 8.67 11.06 -5.92
C LYS A 49 9.65 11.01 -4.74
N GLY A 50 10.76 11.72 -4.85
CA GLY A 50 11.70 11.94 -3.76
C GLY A 50 13.11 11.43 -4.05
N GLU A 51 13.96 11.44 -3.04
CA GLU A 51 15.32 10.94 -3.14
C GLU A 51 15.34 9.40 -3.04
N TYR A 52 16.17 8.75 -3.87
CA TYR A 52 16.43 7.32 -3.78
C TYR A 52 17.32 7.01 -2.57
N ARG A 53 16.70 6.85 -1.40
CA ARG A 53 17.39 6.48 -0.15
C ARG A 53 16.40 5.84 0.84
N PRO A 54 16.86 4.92 1.69
CA PRO A 54 16.04 4.42 2.77
C PRO A 54 15.82 5.49 3.84
N CYS A 55 14.79 5.28 4.66
CA CYS A 55 14.50 6.07 5.85
C CYS A 55 13.95 5.14 6.94
N ALA A 56 13.77 5.65 8.17
CA ALA A 56 13.27 4.84 9.28
C ALA A 56 11.94 4.14 8.95
N LEU A 57 11.00 4.85 8.33
CA LEU A 57 9.69 4.32 7.94
C LEU A 57 9.79 3.22 6.87
N THR A 58 10.59 3.43 5.81
CA THR A 58 10.73 2.41 4.76
C THR A 58 11.51 1.17 5.23
N ASN A 59 12.47 1.35 6.16
CA ASN A 59 13.16 0.24 6.82
C ASN A 59 12.21 -0.58 7.69
N GLN A 60 11.42 0.08 8.55
CA GLN A 60 10.43 -0.58 9.39
C GLN A 60 9.40 -1.32 8.52
N ALA A 61 8.89 -0.66 7.47
CA ALA A 61 8.01 -1.26 6.49
C ALA A 61 8.59 -2.53 5.86
N SER A 62 9.87 -2.52 5.47
CA SER A 62 10.53 -3.72 4.98
C SER A 62 10.58 -4.83 6.04
N SER A 63 10.84 -4.50 7.31
CA SER A 63 10.85 -5.49 8.41
C SER A 63 9.47 -6.11 8.62
N GLU A 64 8.43 -5.27 8.72
CA GLU A 64 7.05 -5.74 8.92
C GLU A 64 6.58 -6.61 7.73
N VAL A 65 6.97 -6.26 6.50
CA VAL A 65 6.68 -7.10 5.32
C VAL A 65 7.39 -8.46 5.42
N LEU A 66 8.65 -8.51 5.85
CA LEU A 66 9.35 -9.78 6.03
C LEU A 66 8.72 -10.64 7.14
N GLU A 67 8.30 -10.04 8.24
CA GLU A 67 7.55 -10.71 9.31
C GLU A 67 6.21 -11.25 8.81
N TYR A 68 5.49 -10.46 8.01
CA TYR A 68 4.21 -10.83 7.42
C TYR A 68 4.35 -12.05 6.50
N LEU A 69 5.32 -12.00 5.59
CA LEU A 69 5.62 -13.10 4.66
C LEU A 69 6.12 -14.35 5.39
N ALA A 70 6.67 -14.20 6.59
CA ALA A 70 7.07 -15.31 7.47
C ALA A 70 5.95 -15.80 8.39
N LYS A 71 4.70 -15.31 8.24
CA LYS A 71 3.55 -15.59 9.13
C LYS A 71 3.79 -15.23 10.60
N LYS A 72 4.69 -14.29 10.89
CA LYS A 72 4.99 -13.79 12.25
C LYS A 72 4.18 -12.54 12.59
N ARG A 73 3.45 -11.99 11.62
CA ARG A 73 2.66 -10.77 11.72
C ARG A 73 1.39 -10.90 10.90
N GLU A 74 0.27 -10.47 11.49
CA GLU A 74 -1.02 -10.39 10.81
C GLU A 74 -1.46 -8.95 10.50
N THR A 75 -0.90 -7.96 11.22
CA THR A 75 -1.27 -6.53 11.10
C THR A 75 -0.04 -5.63 10.98
N PHE A 76 -0.15 -4.56 10.20
CA PHE A 76 0.88 -3.53 10.07
C PHE A 76 0.66 -2.40 11.08
N THR A 77 1.75 -1.80 11.55
CA THR A 77 1.74 -0.75 12.59
C THR A 77 2.18 0.63 12.09
N LEU A 78 2.50 0.73 10.81
CA LEU A 78 3.03 1.96 10.20
C LEU A 78 1.94 3.00 9.91
N PRO A 79 2.24 4.30 10.08
CA PRO A 79 1.37 5.36 9.58
C PRO A 79 1.30 5.32 8.04
N LEU A 80 0.10 5.45 7.49
CA LEU A 80 -0.17 5.40 6.05
C LEU A 80 -0.84 6.71 5.58
N HIS A 81 -0.30 7.33 4.53
CA HIS A 81 -0.86 8.51 3.86
C HIS A 81 -1.16 8.22 2.37
N PRO A 82 -2.11 7.32 2.05
CA PRO A 82 -2.46 7.05 0.66
C PRO A 82 -3.11 8.28 0.00
N LYS A 83 -2.65 8.62 -1.21
CA LYS A 83 -3.25 9.68 -2.03
C LYS A 83 -4.29 9.11 -2.98
N GLY A 84 -5.49 9.68 -2.95
CA GLY A 84 -6.62 9.28 -3.78
C GLY A 84 -7.85 10.15 -3.54
N SER A 85 -8.89 9.94 -4.34
CA SER A 85 -10.18 10.60 -4.18
C SER A 85 -10.87 10.19 -2.88
N THR A 86 -11.87 10.98 -2.44
CA THR A 86 -12.69 10.65 -1.27
C THR A 86 -13.33 9.27 -1.40
N PHE A 87 -13.79 8.90 -2.59
CA PHE A 87 -14.34 7.57 -2.85
C PHE A 87 -13.27 6.48 -2.70
N GLN A 88 -12.10 6.65 -3.30
CA GLN A 88 -11.00 5.68 -3.20
C GLN A 88 -10.59 5.45 -1.74
N LYS A 89 -10.41 6.52 -0.96
CA LYS A 89 -10.09 6.42 0.46
C LYS A 89 -11.15 5.66 1.24
N LYS A 90 -12.44 5.95 1.00
CA LYS A 90 -13.55 5.20 1.60
C LYS A 90 -13.51 3.70 1.28
N VAL A 91 -13.15 3.32 0.06
CA VAL A 91 -12.95 1.90 -0.31
C VAL A 91 -11.77 1.33 0.47
N TRP A 92 -10.63 2.00 0.48
CA TRP A 92 -9.42 1.52 1.15
C TRP A 92 -9.59 1.36 2.66
N ASP A 93 -10.31 2.26 3.31
CA ASP A 93 -10.66 2.15 4.74
C ASP A 93 -11.52 0.89 4.98
N CYS A 94 -12.55 0.68 4.16
CA CYS A 94 -13.39 -0.52 4.23
C CYS A 94 -12.57 -1.80 3.99
N VAL A 95 -11.67 -1.80 3.02
CA VAL A 95 -10.80 -2.94 2.70
C VAL A 95 -9.82 -3.22 3.84
N SER A 96 -9.29 -2.18 4.47
CA SER A 96 -8.36 -2.31 5.61
C SER A 96 -9.03 -2.89 6.86
N SER A 97 -10.36 -2.82 6.95
CA SER A 97 -11.14 -3.47 8.02
C SER A 97 -11.30 -4.98 7.83
N ILE A 98 -10.97 -5.54 6.66
CA ILE A 98 -11.10 -6.98 6.40
C ILE A 98 -10.00 -7.73 7.19
N PRO A 99 -10.34 -8.64 8.12
CA PRO A 99 -9.34 -9.33 8.94
C PRO A 99 -8.36 -10.19 8.13
N TYR A 100 -7.18 -10.46 8.71
CA TYR A 100 -6.22 -11.41 8.17
C TYR A 100 -6.86 -12.78 7.96
N GLY A 101 -6.62 -13.39 6.80
CA GLY A 101 -7.19 -14.70 6.44
C GLY A 101 -8.66 -14.66 6.04
N GLN A 102 -9.30 -13.49 5.98
CA GLN A 102 -10.67 -13.32 5.51
C GLN A 102 -10.70 -12.58 4.17
N THR A 103 -11.76 -12.83 3.41
CA THR A 103 -12.00 -12.17 2.12
C THR A 103 -13.41 -11.60 2.06
N LYS A 104 -13.60 -10.53 1.30
CA LYS A 104 -14.91 -10.02 0.90
C LYS A 104 -15.01 -9.96 -0.63
N THR A 105 -16.22 -10.08 -1.14
CA THR A 105 -16.47 -9.82 -2.57
C THR A 105 -16.51 -8.33 -2.86
N TYR A 106 -16.26 -7.94 -4.11
CA TYR A 106 -16.48 -6.56 -4.57
C TYR A 106 -17.90 -6.06 -4.27
N ALA A 107 -18.91 -6.92 -4.36
CA ALA A 107 -20.30 -6.60 -4.05
C ALA A 107 -20.54 -6.34 -2.55
N GLN A 108 -19.90 -7.12 -1.68
CA GLN A 108 -19.93 -6.89 -0.23
C GLN A 108 -19.29 -5.56 0.12
N VAL A 109 -18.09 -5.27 -0.40
CA VAL A 109 -17.43 -3.97 -0.16
C VAL A 109 -18.27 -2.81 -0.70
N ALA A 110 -18.86 -2.95 -1.90
CA ALA A 110 -19.76 -1.95 -2.47
C ALA A 110 -20.99 -1.68 -1.60
N THR A 111 -21.56 -2.73 -1.00
CA THR A 111 -22.65 -2.63 -0.04
C THR A 111 -22.21 -1.93 1.25
N ASP A 112 -21.07 -2.34 1.82
CA ASP A 112 -20.54 -1.83 3.09
C ASP A 112 -20.25 -0.33 3.04
N ILE A 113 -19.81 0.19 1.88
CA ILE A 113 -19.55 1.63 1.69
C ILE A 113 -20.80 2.41 1.23
N GLY A 114 -21.97 1.79 1.18
CA GLY A 114 -23.23 2.45 0.82
C GLY A 114 -23.41 2.72 -0.68
N THR A 115 -22.71 1.98 -1.55
CA THR A 115 -22.86 2.07 -3.01
C THR A 115 -23.10 0.69 -3.65
N PRO A 116 -24.23 0.00 -3.39
CA PRO A 116 -24.42 -1.41 -3.80
C PRO A 116 -24.27 -1.67 -5.31
N LYS A 117 -24.58 -0.67 -6.15
CA LYS A 117 -24.42 -0.73 -7.62
C LYS A 117 -23.00 -0.36 -8.10
N GLY A 118 -22.10 0.02 -7.19
CA GLY A 118 -20.77 0.58 -7.44
C GLY A 118 -19.65 -0.44 -7.58
N ILE A 119 -19.94 -1.71 -7.93
CA ILE A 119 -18.97 -2.82 -7.96
C ILE A 119 -17.74 -2.48 -8.83
N HIS A 120 -17.94 -1.94 -10.03
CA HIS A 120 -16.84 -1.55 -10.92
C HIS A 120 -16.00 -0.40 -10.35
N ALA A 121 -16.62 0.56 -9.67
CA ALA A 121 -15.91 1.65 -9.02
C ALA A 121 -15.05 1.13 -7.85
N VAL A 122 -15.57 0.20 -7.05
CA VAL A 122 -14.81 -0.48 -5.98
C VAL A 122 -13.64 -1.28 -6.55
N SER A 123 -13.86 -2.05 -7.63
CA SER A 123 -12.79 -2.78 -8.32
C SER A 123 -11.69 -1.84 -8.81
N SER A 124 -12.07 -0.72 -9.45
CA SER A 124 -11.13 0.32 -9.87
C SER A 124 -10.37 0.93 -8.68
N ALA A 125 -11.02 1.21 -7.55
CA ALA A 125 -10.34 1.71 -6.36
C ALA A 125 -9.34 0.69 -5.78
N CYS A 126 -9.65 -0.62 -5.83
CA CYS A 126 -8.73 -1.68 -5.42
C CYS A 126 -7.51 -1.79 -6.36
N ILE A 127 -7.71 -1.60 -7.67
CA ILE A 127 -6.65 -1.54 -8.69
C ILE A 127 -5.69 -0.38 -8.41
N HIS A 128 -6.24 0.80 -8.09
CA HIS A 128 -5.48 2.02 -7.86
C HIS A 128 -5.01 2.18 -6.41
N ASN A 129 -4.95 1.10 -5.65
CA ASN A 129 -4.40 1.10 -4.29
C ASN A 129 -2.91 1.48 -4.33
N PRO A 130 -2.50 2.62 -3.73
CA PRO A 130 -1.11 3.06 -3.75
C PRO A 130 -0.21 2.22 -2.81
N LEU A 131 -0.79 1.52 -1.84
CA LEU A 131 -0.09 0.76 -0.81
C LEU A 131 -0.61 -0.69 -0.80
N PRO A 132 -0.40 -1.48 -1.88
CA PRO A 132 -0.68 -2.91 -1.85
C PRO A 132 -0.03 -3.57 -0.62
N LEU A 133 -0.58 -4.69 -0.15
CA LEU A 133 -0.18 -5.38 1.09
C LEU A 133 -0.58 -4.64 2.38
N PHE A 134 -0.25 -3.35 2.53
CA PHE A 134 -0.62 -2.54 3.71
C PHE A 134 -2.11 -2.18 3.71
N ILE A 135 -2.63 -1.77 2.55
CA ILE A 135 -4.06 -1.75 2.27
C ILE A 135 -4.35 -3.09 1.56
N PRO A 136 -5.07 -4.03 2.19
CA PRO A 136 -5.09 -5.43 1.77
C PRO A 136 -6.09 -5.69 0.63
N SER A 137 -5.92 -5.01 -0.51
CA SER A 137 -6.83 -5.15 -1.67
C SER A 137 -6.82 -6.56 -2.29
N HIS A 138 -5.83 -7.39 -1.99
CA HIS A 138 -5.83 -8.82 -2.33
C HIS A 138 -6.93 -9.61 -1.59
N ARG A 139 -7.43 -9.12 -0.45
CA ARG A 139 -8.58 -9.72 0.28
C ARG A 139 -9.94 -9.44 -0.37
N VAL A 140 -9.98 -8.62 -1.43
CA VAL A 140 -11.20 -8.37 -2.20
C VAL A 140 -11.23 -9.24 -3.46
N VAL A 141 -12.27 -10.07 -3.60
CA VAL A 141 -12.36 -11.11 -4.65
C VAL A 141 -13.66 -10.99 -5.47
N GLY A 142 -13.70 -11.66 -6.63
CA GLY A 142 -14.92 -11.84 -7.41
C GLY A 142 -15.90 -12.84 -6.79
N ILE A 143 -17.10 -12.94 -7.37
CA ILE A 143 -18.21 -13.77 -6.86
C ILE A 143 -17.93 -15.29 -6.89
N HIS A 144 -16.98 -15.75 -7.70
CA HIS A 144 -16.55 -17.15 -7.75
C HIS A 144 -15.13 -17.37 -7.19
N GLY A 145 -14.64 -16.45 -6.35
CA GLY A 145 -13.23 -16.42 -5.95
C GLY A 145 -12.31 -15.91 -7.07
N ASP A 146 -12.89 -15.40 -8.17
CA ASP A 146 -12.13 -14.87 -9.29
C ASP A 146 -11.20 -13.75 -8.85
N MET A 147 -9.98 -13.81 -9.34
CA MET A 147 -8.86 -12.95 -8.93
C MET A 147 -8.93 -11.54 -9.51
N GLY A 148 -10.10 -11.14 -10.04
CA GLY A 148 -10.33 -9.89 -10.75
C GLY A 148 -9.68 -8.67 -10.10
N GLY A 149 -9.25 -7.72 -10.93
CA GLY A 149 -8.77 -6.41 -10.49
C GLY A 149 -7.37 -6.34 -9.86
N PHE A 150 -6.53 -7.38 -9.91
CA PHE A 150 -5.13 -7.25 -9.50
C PHE A 150 -4.24 -6.96 -10.72
N VAL A 151 -4.09 -5.67 -11.05
CA VAL A 151 -3.47 -5.23 -12.31
C VAL A 151 -1.99 -5.57 -12.45
N THR A 152 -1.27 -5.88 -11.37
CA THR A 152 0.19 -6.03 -11.48
C THR A 152 0.71 -7.45 -11.35
N ASN A 153 0.02 -8.36 -10.63
CA ASN A 153 0.43 -9.77 -10.57
C ASN A 153 -0.63 -10.70 -9.91
N PRO A 154 -1.51 -11.37 -10.68
CA PRO A 154 -2.47 -12.34 -10.14
C PRO A 154 -1.83 -13.44 -9.26
N ALA A 155 -0.59 -13.83 -9.56
CA ALA A 155 0.14 -14.82 -8.76
C ALA A 155 0.50 -14.29 -7.36
N VAL A 156 0.82 -13.00 -7.23
CA VAL A 156 1.06 -12.38 -5.91
C VAL A 156 -0.24 -12.34 -5.11
N LYS A 157 -1.36 -11.96 -5.72
CA LYS A 157 -2.67 -11.99 -5.04
C LYS A 157 -2.98 -13.41 -4.54
N GLN A 158 -2.78 -14.44 -5.37
CA GLN A 158 -3.04 -15.82 -4.98
C GLN A 158 -2.11 -16.27 -3.85
N TYR A 159 -0.83 -15.93 -3.96
CA TYR A 159 0.16 -16.23 -2.94
C TYR A 159 -0.24 -15.61 -1.60
N LEU A 160 -0.64 -14.32 -1.57
CA LEU A 160 -1.02 -13.64 -0.34
C LEU A 160 -2.28 -14.25 0.28
N ILE A 161 -3.31 -14.56 -0.53
CA ILE A 161 -4.50 -15.27 -0.05
C ILE A 161 -4.11 -16.63 0.57
N ASN A 162 -3.23 -17.39 -0.11
CA ASN A 162 -2.78 -18.69 0.39
C ASN A 162 -1.92 -18.57 1.66
N LEU A 163 -1.06 -17.55 1.73
CA LEU A 163 -0.23 -17.24 2.90
C LEU A 163 -1.11 -17.02 4.13
N GLU A 164 -2.18 -16.22 3.96
CA GLU A 164 -3.10 -15.88 5.04
C GLU A 164 -4.09 -16.98 5.39
N SER A 165 -4.39 -17.87 4.45
CA SER A 165 -5.26 -19.01 4.72
C SER A 165 -4.59 -19.94 5.72
N ARG A 166 -5.32 -20.33 6.77
CA ARG A 166 -4.93 -21.42 7.67
C ARG A 166 -5.01 -22.73 6.90
N LYS A 167 -3.97 -23.06 6.16
CA LYS A 167 -3.63 -24.45 5.87
C LYS A 167 -2.49 -24.82 6.80
N ASP A 168 -2.88 -25.17 8.02
CA ASP A 168 -2.07 -26.07 8.81
C ASP A 168 -2.05 -27.39 8.02
N ASN A 169 -0.88 -27.77 7.52
CA ASN A 169 -0.64 -29.15 7.10
C ASN A 169 -0.35 -29.98 8.35
#